data_AF-A0A7Y0KTX8-F1
#
_entry.id   AF-A0A7Y0KTX8-F1
#
_cell.length_a   1.000
_cell.length_b   1.000
_cell.length_c   1.000
_cell.angle_alpha   90.00
_cell.angle_beta   90.00
_cell.angle_gamma   90.00
#
_symmetry.space_group_name_H-M   'P 1'
#
loop_
_entity.id
_entity.type
_entity.pdbx_description
1 polymer ?
#
loop_
_entity_poly.entity_id
_entity_poly.type
_entity_poly.pdbx_seq_one_letter_code
_entity_poly.pdbx_strand_id
1 'polypeptide(L)' 'MNSASIQREVYLKAASGFFDRASAQAEAGDFQAAGSLILKALDQERRAGVVGPQVLQLIKPRS' A
#
# COMPACT_ATOMS: atom_id res chain seq x y z
N MET A 1 -8.34 20.54 1.72
CA MET A 1 -8.05 19.10 1.91
C MET A 1 -6.60 18.86 1.51
N ASN A 2 -5.85 18.10 2.29
CA ASN A 2 -4.41 17.88 2.07
C ASN A 2 -4.21 16.89 0.91
N SER A 3 -3.42 17.24 -0.11
CA SER A 3 -3.14 16.37 -1.26
C SER A 3 -2.49 15.04 -0.84
N ALA A 4 -1.68 15.05 0.23
CA ALA A 4 -1.09 13.84 0.79
C ALA A 4 -2.14 12.90 1.43
N SER A 5 -3.18 13.43 2.06
CA SER A 5 -4.24 12.58 2.62
C SER A 5 -5.09 11.94 1.51
N ILE A 6 -5.39 12.70 0.46
CA ILE A 6 -6.12 12.18 -0.72
C ILE A 6 -5.32 11.07 -1.40
N GLN A 7 -4.02 11.28 -1.62
CA GLN A 7 -3.16 10.28 -2.27
C GLN A 7 -3.03 9.01 -1.42
N ARG A 8 -2.98 9.14 -0.09
CA ARG A 8 -3.02 8.00 0.83
C ARG A 8 -4.32 7.20 0.68
N GLU A 9 -5.47 7.87 0.69
CA GLU A 9 -6.78 7.23 0.53
C GLU A 9 -6.91 6.50 -0.82
N VAL A 10 -6.38 7.07 -1.89
CA VAL A 10 -6.34 6.43 -3.21
C VAL A 10 -5.58 5.10 -3.15
N TYR A 11 -4.39 5.08 -2.53
CA TYR A 11 -3.61 3.86 -2.38
C TYR A 11 -4.31 2.82 -1.49
N LEU A 12 -4.91 3.23 -0.37
CA LEU A 12 -5.67 2.32 0.49
C LEU A 12 -6.88 1.72 -0.22
N LYS A 13 -7.61 2.52 -1.01
CA LYS A 13 -8.74 2.02 -1.81
C LYS A 13 -8.28 1.03 -2.87
N ALA A 14 -7.15 1.28 -3.53
CA ALA A 14 -6.56 0.35 -4.48
C ALA A 14 -6.13 -0.97 -3.80
N ALA A 15 -5.53 -0.90 -2.60
CA ALA A 15 -5.16 -2.07 -1.81
C ALA A 15 -6.38 -2.95 -1.49
N SER A 16 -7.47 -2.34 -0.98
CA SER A 16 -8.73 -3.05 -0.70
C SER A 16 -9.23 -3.81 -1.94
N GLY A 17 -9.27 -3.14 -3.11
CA GLY A 17 -9.74 -3.79 -4.34
C GLY A 17 -8.85 -4.95 -4.81
N PHE A 18 -7.55 -4.93 -4.50
CA PHE A 18 -6.68 -6.08 -4.76
C PHE A 18 -6.93 -7.23 -3.77
N PHE A 19 -7.16 -6.94 -2.49
CA PHE A 19 -7.51 -7.96 -1.51
C PHE A 19 -8.85 -8.63 -1.82
N ASP A 20 -9.88 -7.88 -2.20
CA ASP A 20 -11.18 -8.45 -2.59
C ASP A 20 -11.03 -9.44 -3.74
N ARG A 21 -10.23 -9.09 -4.75
CA ARG A 21 -9.92 -9.99 -5.88
C ARG A 21 -9.07 -11.18 -5.46
N ALA A 22 -8.13 -10.98 -4.54
CA ALA A 22 -7.30 -12.05 -4.04
C ALA A 22 -8.14 -13.10 -3.30
N SER A 23 -9.09 -12.65 -2.47
CA SER A 23 -10.05 -13.53 -1.79
C SER A 23 -10.88 -14.34 -2.79
N ALA A 24 -11.42 -13.68 -3.82
CA ALA A 24 -12.18 -14.37 -4.87
C ALA A 24 -11.35 -15.44 -5.61
N GLN A 25 -10.08 -15.17 -5.90
CA GLN A 25 -9.19 -16.15 -6.54
C GLN A 25 -8.81 -17.31 -5.60
N ALA A 26 -8.60 -17.01 -4.31
CA ALA A 26 -8.32 -18.04 -3.31
C ALA A 26 -9.53 -18.96 -3.10
N GLU A 27 -10.74 -18.41 -3.08
CA GLU A 27 -12.00 -19.18 -3.03
C GLU A 27 -12.18 -20.06 -4.27
N ALA A 28 -11.73 -19.59 -5.43
CA ALA A 28 -11.71 -20.36 -6.68
C ALA A 28 -10.57 -21.41 -6.74
N GLY A 29 -9.68 -21.45 -5.74
CA GLY A 29 -8.54 -22.35 -5.67
C GLY A 29 -7.31 -21.90 -6.46
N ASP A 30 -7.33 -20.71 -7.08
CA ASP A 30 -6.18 -20.14 -7.77
C ASP A 30 -5.31 -19.33 -6.80
N PHE A 31 -4.52 -20.05 -6.01
CA PHE A 31 -3.63 -19.45 -5.02
C PHE A 31 -2.47 -18.68 -5.65
N GLN A 32 -2.08 -18.99 -6.90
CA GLN A 32 -1.01 -18.26 -7.59
C GLN A 32 -1.49 -16.85 -7.94
N ALA A 33 -2.69 -16.74 -8.53
CA ALA A 33 -3.29 -15.45 -8.84
C ALA A 33 -3.61 -14.67 -7.56
N ALA A 34 -4.15 -15.34 -6.53
CA ALA A 34 -4.40 -14.73 -5.23
C ALA A 34 -3.12 -14.16 -4.61
N GLY A 35 -2.03 -14.93 -4.60
CA GLY A 35 -0.73 -14.48 -4.10
C GLY A 35 -0.19 -13.26 -4.84
N SER A 36 -0.30 -13.24 -6.18
CA SER A 36 0.10 -12.07 -6.98
C SER A 36 -0.71 -10.82 -6.62
N LEU A 37 -2.00 -10.98 -6.36
CA LEU A 37 -2.89 -9.88 -5.98
C LEU A 37 -2.59 -9.36 -4.56
N ILE A 38 -2.32 -10.25 -3.61
CA ILE A 38 -1.89 -9.88 -2.24
C ILE A 38 -0.62 -9.03 -2.29
N LEU A 39 0.40 -9.45 -3.05
CA LEU A 39 1.64 -8.68 -3.17
C LEU A 39 1.41 -7.29 -3.76
N LYS A 40 0.50 -7.16 -4.74
CA LYS A 40 0.09 -5.86 -5.28
C LYS A 40 -0.62 -5.00 -4.25
N ALA A 41 -1.51 -5.58 -3.44
CA ALA A 41 -2.21 -4.88 -2.35
C ALA A 41 -1.22 -4.33 -1.32
N LEU A 42 -0.27 -5.17 -0.86
CA LEU A 42 0.76 -4.78 0.10
C LEU A 42 1.66 -3.66 -0.42
N ASP A 43 2.00 -3.63 -1.72
CA ASP A 43 2.75 -2.50 -2.28
C ASP A 43 1.95 -1.18 -2.23
N GLN A 44 0.62 -1.24 -2.42
CA GLN A 44 -0.22 -0.05 -2.26
C GLN A 44 -0.29 0.42 -0.80
N GLU A 45 -0.40 -0.50 0.16
CA GLU A 45 -0.34 -0.15 1.59
C GLU A 45 1.00 0.47 1.97
N ARG A 46 2.11 -0.11 1.49
CA ARG A 46 3.45 0.47 1.67
C ARG A 46 3.51 1.88 1.10
N ARG A 47 3.01 2.11 -0.11
CA ARG A 47 2.95 3.46 -0.72
C ARG A 47 2.13 4.41 0.15
N ALA A 48 0.95 3.99 0.62
CA ALA A 48 0.08 4.77 1.50
C ALA A 48 0.79 5.19 2.81
N GLY A 49 1.60 4.29 3.39
CA GLY A 49 2.39 4.55 4.59
C GLY A 49 3.53 5.55 4.39
N VAL A 50 4.08 5.64 3.18
CA VAL A 50 5.16 6.58 2.84
C VAL A 50 4.60 7.92 2.31
N VAL A 51 3.31 8.03 1.99
CA VAL A 51 2.69 9.32 1.66
C VAL A 51 2.62 10.19 2.90
N GLY A 52 3.44 11.24 2.97
CA GLY A 52 3.46 12.22 4.06
C GLY A 52 4.79 12.98 4.12
N PRO A 53 4.95 13.94 5.03
CA PRO A 53 6.23 14.60 5.26
C PRO A 53 7.27 13.56 5.67
N GLN A 54 8.29 13.36 4.83
CA GLN A 54 9.40 12.50 5.18
C GLN A 54 10.25 13.22 6.21
N VAL A 55 10.13 12.83 7.48
CA VAL A 55 11.01 13.35 8.54
C VAL A 55 12.37 12.71 8.34
N LEU A 56 13.22 13.36 7.54
CA LEU A 56 14.65 13.07 7.51
C LEU A 56 15.19 13.36 8.92
N GLN A 57 15.51 12.31 9.66
CA GLN A 57 16.33 12.39 10.87
C GLN A 57 17.75 12.75 10.42
N LEU A 58 17.97 14.02 10.07
CA LEU A 58 19.30 14.56 9.80
C LEU A 58 20.08 14.44 11.10
N ILE A 59 20.98 13.46 11.18
CA ILE A 59 21.96 13.38 12.25
C ILE A 59 22.81 14.65 12.13
N LYS A 60 22.71 15.55 13.12
CA LYS A 60 23.52 16.76 13.17
C LYS A 60 25.00 16.37 13.36
N PRO A 61 25.91 16.73 12.46
CA PRO A 61 27.34 16.49 12.67
C PRO A 61 27.81 17.32 13.87
N ARG A 62 28.61 16.70 14.75
CA ARG A 62 29.24 17.37 15.90
C ARG A 62 30.47 18.11 15.38
N SER A 63 30.32 19.41 15.13
CA SER A 63 31.42 20.38 15.06
C SER A 63 31.61 21.02 16.43
#